data_AF-A0A1N6JHJ0-F1
#
_entry.id   AF-A0A1N6JHJ0-F1
#
_cell.length_a   1.000
_cell.length_b   1.000
_cell.length_c   1.000
_cell.angle_alpha   90.00
_cell.angle_beta   90.00
_cell.angle_gamma   90.00
#
_symmetry.space_group_name_H-M   'P 1'
#
loop_
_entity.id
_entity.type
_entity.pdbx_description
1 polymer ?
#
loop_
_entity_poly.entity_id
_entity_poly.type
_entity_poly.pdbx_seq_one_letter_code
_entity_poly.pdbx_strand_id
1 'polypeptide(L)'
;MGHWGVKSYENDDASDALEAGFDEVHGAVYDDLMDDRSPLTFEQVQAKLADARTLAAALAALSATVGAPFEEWDEVERLAFAGVVVRHAELDVPIPDEARTRALDWLEYEEIEWDETTARRLRREKEVALLRKIKPPVA
;
A
#
# COMPACT_ATOMS: atom_id res chain seq x y z
N MET A 1 7.16 -2.14 -20.24
CA MET A 1 7.83 -3.20 -19.45
C MET A 1 7.22 -3.08 -18.08
N GLY A 2 6.38 -4.04 -17.69
CA GLY A 2 5.58 -3.93 -16.46
C GLY A 2 6.47 -4.06 -15.23
N HIS A 3 6.23 -3.21 -14.23
CA HIS A 3 6.92 -3.23 -12.94
C HIS A 3 6.28 -4.26 -11.99
N TRP A 4 6.07 -5.49 -12.47
CA TRP A 4 5.60 -6.61 -11.64
C TRP A 4 6.84 -7.44 -11.24
N GLY A 5 7.25 -7.69 -9.99
CA GLY A 5 6.72 -7.43 -8.65
C GLY A 5 7.21 -8.59 -7.77
N VAL A 6 7.76 -8.31 -6.57
CA VAL A 6 7.76 -9.29 -5.47
C VAL A 6 6.89 -8.78 -4.33
N LYS A 7 6.89 -7.47 -4.06
CA LYS A 7 6.11 -6.83 -2.99
C LYS A 7 4.76 -6.31 -3.50
N SER A 8 3.73 -6.39 -2.64
CA SER A 8 2.35 -5.96 -2.99
C SER A 8 2.21 -4.47 -3.35
N TYR A 9 3.05 -3.59 -2.81
CA TYR A 9 3.03 -2.15 -3.12
C TYR A 9 3.92 -1.73 -4.30
N GLU A 10 4.58 -2.69 -4.96
CA GLU A 10 5.29 -2.44 -6.22
C GLU A 10 4.35 -2.53 -7.42
N ASN A 11 3.05 -2.82 -7.18
CA ASN A 11 1.99 -2.64 -8.16
C ASN A 11 1.79 -1.15 -8.49
N ASP A 12 1.64 -0.83 -9.77
CA ASP A 12 1.55 0.55 -10.26
C ASP A 12 0.39 1.32 -9.59
N ASP A 13 -0.80 0.73 -9.49
CA ASP A 13 -1.96 1.37 -8.85
C ASP A 13 -1.74 1.64 -7.35
N ALA A 14 -1.03 0.75 -6.65
CA ALA A 14 -0.63 0.98 -5.27
C ALA A 14 0.36 2.14 -5.17
N SER A 15 1.33 2.22 -6.07
CA SER A 15 2.31 3.30 -6.11
C SER A 15 1.62 4.63 -6.35
N ASP A 16 0.78 4.72 -7.38
CA ASP A 16 0.02 5.92 -7.72
C ASP A 16 -0.87 6.37 -6.56
N ALA A 17 -1.55 5.43 -5.89
CA ALA A 17 -2.36 5.72 -4.73
C ALA A 17 -1.53 6.24 -3.54
N LEU A 18 -0.35 5.68 -3.30
CA LEU A 18 0.57 6.16 -2.26
C LEU A 18 1.03 7.59 -2.55
N GLU A 19 1.45 7.86 -3.78
CA GLU A 19 1.89 9.20 -4.21
C GLU A 19 0.76 10.22 -4.07
N ALA A 20 -0.44 9.89 -4.55
CA ALA A 20 -1.63 10.74 -4.40
C ALA A 20 -1.96 10.99 -2.91
N GLY A 21 -1.80 9.99 -2.05
CA GLY A 21 -2.01 10.13 -0.61
C GLY A 21 -0.98 11.04 0.07
N PHE A 22 0.28 11.00 -0.36
CA PHE A 22 1.32 11.91 0.14
C PHE A 22 1.12 13.34 -0.34
N ASP A 23 0.78 13.52 -1.62
CA ASP A 23 0.48 14.83 -2.20
C ASP A 23 -0.74 15.48 -1.52
N GLU A 24 -1.84 14.75 -1.36
CA GLU A 24 -3.05 15.28 -0.71
C GLU A 24 -2.79 15.77 0.73
N VAL A 25 -1.98 15.05 1.50
CA VAL A 25 -1.77 15.37 2.93
C VAL A 25 -0.62 16.36 3.14
N HIS A 26 0.45 16.27 2.36
CA HIS A 26 1.69 17.01 2.59
C HIS A 26 2.06 17.97 1.45
N GLY A 27 1.45 17.86 0.28
CA GLY A 27 1.55 18.78 -0.87
C GLY A 27 2.96 19.30 -1.12
N ALA A 28 3.16 20.61 -0.87
CA ALA A 28 4.45 21.26 -1.04
C ALA A 28 5.63 20.58 -0.32
N VAL A 29 5.42 19.95 0.83
CA VAL A 29 6.47 19.20 1.53
C VAL A 29 6.82 17.93 0.78
N TYR A 30 5.83 17.26 0.20
CA TYR A 30 6.07 16.09 -0.65
C TYR A 30 6.81 16.51 -1.93
N ASP A 31 6.38 17.57 -2.60
CA ASP A 31 7.06 18.14 -3.78
C ASP A 31 8.53 18.46 -3.50
N ASP A 32 8.82 19.17 -2.41
CA ASP A 32 10.19 19.53 -2.03
C ASP A 32 11.08 18.30 -1.75
N LEU A 33 10.49 17.22 -1.25
CA LEU A 33 11.20 15.98 -0.93
C LEU A 33 11.41 15.07 -2.15
N MET A 34 10.53 15.18 -3.15
CA MET A 34 10.60 14.47 -4.43
C MET A 34 11.48 15.17 -5.47
N ASP A 35 11.89 16.43 -5.21
CA ASP A 35 12.88 17.12 -6.03
C ASP A 35 14.21 16.35 -6.08
N ASP A 36 14.81 16.20 -7.26
CA ASP A 36 16.09 15.48 -7.49
C ASP A 36 17.26 16.00 -6.63
N ARG A 37 17.14 17.22 -6.08
CA ARG A 37 18.13 17.82 -5.17
C ARG A 37 17.98 17.32 -3.73
N SER A 38 16.90 16.63 -3.41
CA SER A 38 16.67 15.98 -2.12
C SER A 38 17.71 14.87 -1.92
N PRO A 39 18.41 14.84 -0.77
CA PRO A 39 19.37 13.78 -0.47
C PRO A 39 18.70 12.47 -0.01
N LEU A 40 17.37 12.47 0.15
CA LEU A 40 16.63 11.32 0.65
C LEU A 40 16.30 10.36 -0.49
N THR A 41 16.36 9.06 -0.20
CA THR A 41 15.79 8.05 -1.10
C THR A 41 14.27 8.07 -1.03
N PHE A 42 13.61 7.54 -2.05
CA PHE A 42 12.16 7.40 -2.07
C PHE A 42 11.61 6.67 -0.83
N GLU A 43 12.25 5.58 -0.41
CA GLU A 43 11.85 4.86 0.81
C GLU A 43 11.96 5.73 2.08
N GLN A 44 12.98 6.60 2.16
CA GLN A 44 13.15 7.53 3.27
C GLN A 44 12.11 8.64 3.25
N VAL A 45 11.72 9.12 2.07
CA VAL A 45 10.62 10.10 1.92
C VAL A 45 9.32 9.49 2.42
N GLN A 46 8.97 8.28 1.96
CA GLN A 46 7.76 7.61 2.42
C GLN A 46 7.77 7.36 3.93
N ALA A 47 8.89 6.90 4.50
CA ALA A 47 9.02 6.71 5.95
C ALA A 47 8.87 8.00 6.74
N LYS A 48 9.28 9.14 6.17
CA LYS A 48 9.16 10.46 6.79
C LYS A 48 7.72 10.98 6.77
N LEU A 49 6.96 10.66 5.73
CA LEU A 49 5.63 11.23 5.48
C LEU A 49 4.48 10.32 5.91
N ALA A 50 4.71 9.01 6.01
CA ALA A 50 3.66 8.04 6.31
C ALA A 50 3.02 8.28 7.68
N ASP A 51 1.71 8.49 7.67
CA ASP A 51 0.89 8.57 8.86
C ASP A 51 -0.53 8.04 8.58
N ALA A 52 -1.42 8.09 9.57
CA ALA A 52 -2.79 7.59 9.41
C ALA A 52 -3.61 8.39 8.38
N ARG A 53 -3.27 9.67 8.14
CA ARG A 53 -3.93 10.53 7.17
C ARG A 53 -3.50 10.17 5.75
N THR A 54 -2.20 9.92 5.53
CA THR A 54 -1.71 9.48 4.22
C THR A 54 -2.26 8.11 3.84
N LEU A 55 -2.44 7.21 4.81
CA LEU A 55 -3.11 5.94 4.59
C LEU A 55 -4.56 6.15 4.13
N ALA A 56 -5.32 6.96 4.86
CA ALA A 56 -6.71 7.23 4.51
C ALA A 56 -6.84 7.91 3.14
N ALA A 57 -5.97 8.87 2.84
CA ALA A 57 -5.94 9.56 1.56
C ALA A 57 -5.56 8.62 0.41
N ALA A 58 -4.56 7.76 0.59
CA ALA A 58 -4.15 6.79 -0.43
C ALA A 58 -5.26 5.77 -0.73
N LEU A 59 -5.93 5.24 0.30
CA LEU A 59 -7.07 4.32 0.09
C LEU A 59 -8.25 5.02 -0.59
N ALA A 60 -8.51 6.29 -0.27
CA ALA A 60 -9.53 7.08 -0.93
C ALA A 60 -9.17 7.35 -2.41
N ALA A 61 -7.91 7.68 -2.69
CA ALA A 61 -7.42 7.88 -4.05
C ALA A 61 -7.55 6.61 -4.88
N LEU A 62 -7.10 5.47 -4.36
CA LEU A 62 -7.27 4.17 -5.03
C LEU A 62 -8.74 3.89 -5.32
N SER A 63 -9.62 4.08 -4.33
CA SER A 63 -11.06 3.86 -4.51
C SER A 63 -11.68 4.79 -5.56
N ALA A 64 -11.21 6.02 -5.67
CA ALA A 64 -11.67 6.96 -6.68
C ALA A 64 -11.17 6.56 -8.09
N THR A 65 -9.93 6.08 -8.19
CA THR A 65 -9.34 5.59 -9.44
C THR A 65 -10.09 4.38 -9.98
N VAL A 66 -10.38 3.39 -9.14
CA VAL A 66 -11.13 2.18 -9.54
C VAL A 66 -12.60 2.53 -9.84
N GLY A 67 -13.21 3.44 -9.07
CA GLY A 67 -14.55 3.95 -9.33
C GLY A 67 -15.68 2.93 -9.15
N ALA A 68 -15.41 1.78 -8.52
CA ALA A 68 -16.34 0.69 -8.28
C ALA A 68 -16.37 0.29 -6.78
N PRO A 69 -17.46 -0.32 -6.29
CA PRO A 69 -17.51 -0.86 -4.93
C PRO A 69 -16.53 -2.04 -4.77
N PHE A 70 -16.02 -2.27 -3.56
CA PHE A 70 -14.96 -3.27 -3.30
C PHE A 70 -15.32 -4.70 -3.72
N GLU A 71 -16.60 -5.05 -3.77
CA GLU A 71 -17.08 -6.36 -4.21
C GLU A 71 -16.82 -6.61 -5.70
N GLU A 72 -16.70 -5.55 -6.49
CA GLU A 72 -16.48 -5.60 -7.93
C GLU A 72 -15.00 -5.50 -8.31
N TRP A 73 -14.11 -5.25 -7.34
CA TRP A 73 -12.67 -5.15 -7.59
C TRP A 73 -12.12 -6.50 -7.98
N ASP A 74 -11.26 -6.51 -8.99
CA ASP A 74 -10.51 -7.66 -9.43
C ASP A 74 -9.28 -7.91 -8.55
N GLU A 75 -8.54 -8.96 -8.88
CA GLU A 75 -7.34 -9.38 -8.15
C GLU A 75 -6.22 -8.33 -8.14
N VAL A 76 -6.07 -7.53 -9.21
CA VAL A 76 -5.05 -6.49 -9.32
C VAL A 76 -5.37 -5.34 -8.38
N GLU A 77 -6.62 -4.87 -8.37
CA GLU A 77 -7.03 -3.75 -7.52
C GLU A 77 -7.04 -4.16 -6.05
N ARG A 78 -7.42 -5.40 -5.76
CA ARG A 78 -7.30 -5.99 -4.42
C ARG A 78 -5.85 -6.07 -3.95
N LEU A 79 -4.94 -6.46 -4.83
CA LEU A 79 -3.50 -6.44 -4.54
C LEU A 79 -3.03 -5.02 -4.28
N ALA A 80 -3.47 -4.04 -5.09
CA ALA A 80 -3.08 -2.64 -4.92
C ALA A 80 -3.48 -2.10 -3.54
N PHE A 81 -4.72 -2.38 -3.12
CA PHE A 81 -5.21 -2.04 -1.78
C PHE A 81 -4.35 -2.68 -0.68
N ALA A 82 -4.08 -3.98 -0.81
CA ALA A 82 -3.24 -4.68 0.15
C ALA A 82 -1.83 -4.08 0.18
N GLY A 83 -1.29 -3.67 -0.98
CA GLY A 83 -0.03 -2.95 -1.11
C GLY A 83 0.00 -1.66 -0.30
N VAL A 84 -0.98 -0.77 -0.48
CA VAL A 84 -1.08 0.49 0.28
C VAL A 84 -1.10 0.23 1.80
N VAL A 85 -1.89 -0.75 2.24
CA VAL A 85 -2.01 -1.12 3.66
C VAL A 85 -0.70 -1.71 4.20
N VAL A 86 -0.10 -2.66 3.47
CA VAL A 86 1.18 -3.29 3.82
C VAL A 86 2.27 -2.24 3.91
N ARG A 87 2.30 -1.26 2.99
CA ARG A 87 3.34 -0.25 2.98
C ARG A 87 3.29 0.63 4.23
N HIS A 88 2.09 1.09 4.60
CA HIS A 88 1.91 1.86 5.83
C HIS A 88 2.21 1.00 7.08
N ALA A 89 1.84 -0.27 7.06
CA ALA A 89 2.17 -1.22 8.12
C ALA A 89 3.68 -1.44 8.29
N GLU A 90 4.46 -1.49 7.20
CA GLU A 90 5.93 -1.58 7.26
C GLU A 90 6.58 -0.34 7.86
N LEU A 91 5.88 0.80 7.82
CA LEU A 91 6.33 2.10 8.34
C LEU A 91 5.75 2.39 9.74
N ASP A 92 5.31 1.34 10.45
CA ASP A 92 4.75 1.41 11.80
C ASP A 92 3.51 2.33 11.94
N VAL A 93 2.79 2.59 10.85
CA VAL A 93 1.54 3.35 10.88
C VAL A 93 0.41 2.46 11.43
N PRO A 94 -0.37 2.94 12.43
CA PRO A 94 -1.53 2.21 12.91
C PRO A 94 -2.57 1.99 11.80
N ILE A 95 -2.94 0.74 11.57
CA ILE A 95 -3.89 0.36 10.52
C ILE A 95 -5.30 0.17 11.12
N PRO A 96 -6.34 0.84 10.58
CA PRO A 96 -7.73 0.59 10.96
C PRO A 96 -8.14 -0.87 10.79
N ASP A 97 -8.94 -1.40 11.72
CA ASP A 97 -9.36 -2.81 11.75
C ASP A 97 -9.98 -3.29 10.43
N GLU A 98 -10.84 -2.46 9.82
CA GLU A 98 -11.53 -2.79 8.57
C GLU A 98 -10.54 -2.92 7.41
N ALA A 99 -9.62 -1.95 7.26
CA ALA A 99 -8.60 -1.97 6.22
C ALA A 99 -7.64 -3.15 6.41
N ARG A 100 -7.23 -3.42 7.66
CA ARG A 100 -6.36 -4.56 7.99
C ARG A 100 -7.03 -5.89 7.65
N THR A 101 -8.28 -6.07 8.05
CA THR A 101 -9.04 -7.31 7.82
C THR A 101 -9.23 -7.55 6.33
N ARG A 102 -9.57 -6.52 5.55
CA ARG A 102 -9.73 -6.61 4.10
C ARG A 102 -8.41 -6.95 3.40
N ALA A 103 -7.32 -6.26 3.74
CA ALA A 103 -6.01 -6.56 3.16
C ALA A 103 -5.54 -7.99 3.49
N LEU A 104 -5.82 -8.48 4.69
CA LEU A 104 -5.53 -9.87 5.07
C LEU A 104 -6.31 -10.86 4.22
N ASP A 105 -7.62 -10.67 4.08
CA ASP A 105 -8.49 -11.55 3.29
C ASP A 105 -8.00 -11.63 1.84
N TRP A 106 -7.75 -10.47 1.23
CA TRP A 106 -7.30 -10.40 -0.17
C TRP A 106 -5.90 -10.96 -0.40
N LEU A 107 -4.97 -10.81 0.55
CA LEU A 107 -3.66 -11.45 0.46
C LEU A 107 -3.74 -12.98 0.68
N GLU A 108 -4.61 -13.46 1.55
CA GLU A 108 -4.75 -14.90 1.82
C GLU A 108 -5.39 -15.64 0.63
N TYR A 109 -6.30 -14.98 -0.08
CA TYR A 109 -6.99 -15.49 -1.26
C TYR A 109 -6.50 -14.88 -2.58
N GLU A 110 -5.22 -14.46 -2.64
CA GLU A 110 -4.66 -13.96 -3.90
C GLU A 110 -4.60 -15.06 -4.97
N GLU A 111 -5.24 -14.80 -6.11
CA GLU A 111 -5.37 -15.70 -7.27
C GLU A 111 -4.46 -15.33 -8.46
N ILE A 112 -3.69 -14.25 -8.35
CA ILE A 112 -2.77 -13.79 -9.41
C ILE A 112 -1.70 -14.85 -9.71
N GLU A 113 -1.49 -15.14 -10.99
CA GLU A 113 -0.39 -15.99 -11.44
C GLU A 113 0.90 -15.16 -11.56
N TRP A 114 1.93 -15.58 -10.82
CA TRP A 114 3.23 -14.90 -10.77
C TRP A 114 4.34 -15.73 -11.40
N ASP A 115 5.14 -15.10 -12.24
CA ASP A 115 6.37 -15.66 -12.84
C ASP A 115 7.30 -16.24 -11.75
N GLU A 116 7.51 -15.51 -10.65
CA GLU A 116 8.30 -15.96 -9.50
C GLU A 116 7.42 -16.46 -8.34
N THR A 117 6.60 -17.48 -8.58
CA THR A 117 5.59 -17.99 -7.63
C THR A 117 6.13 -18.24 -6.22
N THR A 118 7.35 -18.78 -6.08
CA THR A 118 7.96 -19.03 -4.76
C THR A 118 8.33 -17.73 -4.05
N ALA A 119 8.92 -16.77 -4.77
CA ALA A 119 9.30 -15.47 -4.20
C ALA A 119 8.07 -14.70 -3.74
N ARG A 120 7.01 -14.68 -4.57
CA ARG A 120 5.72 -14.11 -4.19
C ARG A 120 5.14 -14.80 -2.94
N ARG A 121 5.09 -16.13 -2.91
CA ARG A 121 4.55 -16.86 -1.75
C ARG A 121 5.24 -16.46 -0.45
N LEU A 122 6.58 -16.44 -0.44
CA LEU A 122 7.35 -16.05 0.73
C LEU A 122 7.11 -14.60 1.14
N ARG A 123 6.94 -13.70 0.15
CA ARG A 123 6.62 -12.30 0.43
C ARG A 123 5.21 -12.15 1.00
N ARG A 124 4.22 -12.79 0.40
CA ARG A 124 2.84 -12.82 0.87
C ARG A 124 2.72 -13.35 2.31
N GLU A 125 3.44 -14.43 2.63
CA GLU A 125 3.53 -14.96 4.00
C GLU A 125 4.06 -13.92 5.00
N LYS A 126 5.08 -13.14 4.61
CA LYS A 126 5.62 -12.05 5.44
C LYS A 126 4.63 -10.90 5.62
N GLU A 127 3.93 -10.52 4.56
CA GLU A 127 2.93 -9.45 4.56
C GLU A 127 1.74 -9.82 5.46
N VAL A 128 1.21 -11.04 5.31
CA VAL A 128 0.15 -11.58 6.18
C VAL A 128 0.61 -11.65 7.63
N ALA A 129 1.83 -12.13 7.89
CA ALA A 129 2.38 -12.19 9.25
C ALA A 129 2.60 -10.81 9.88
N LEU A 130 2.97 -9.79 9.09
CA LEU A 130 3.07 -8.40 9.53
C LEU A 130 1.70 -7.89 9.96
N LEU A 131 0.70 -7.96 9.07
CA LEU A 131 -0.64 -7.46 9.34
C LEU A 131 -1.29 -8.15 10.55
N ARG A 132 -1.09 -9.46 10.72
CA ARG A 132 -1.62 -10.20 11.89
C ARG A 132 -0.99 -9.76 13.23
N LYS A 133 0.21 -9.17 13.23
CA LYS A 133 0.88 -8.69 14.45
C LYS A 133 0.48 -7.27 14.84
N ILE A 134 -0.03 -6.49 13.89
CA ILE A 134 -0.39 -5.10 14.13
C ILE A 134 -1.65 -5.07 15.00
N LYS A 135 -1.56 -4.37 16.13
CA LYS A 135 -2.71 -4.09 16.96
C LYS A 135 -3.48 -2.93 16.34
N PRO A 136 -4.82 -3.02 16.26
CA PRO A 136 -5.60 -1.88 15.80
C PRO A 136 -5.43 -0.69 16.74
N PRO A 137 -5.59 0.55 16.22
CA PRO A 137 -5.63 1.73 17.06
C PRO A 137 -6.74 1.56 18.11
N VAL A 138 -6.41 1.82 19.38
CA VAL A 138 -7.39 1.80 20.47
C VAL A 138 -8.33 2.99 20.26
N ALA A 139 -9.63 2.69 20.16
CA ALA A 139 -10.69 3.69 20.00
C ALA A 139 -10.81 4.65 21.20
#